data_AF-A0A804MWV9-F1
#
_entry.id   AF-A0A804MWV9-F1
#
_cell.length_a   1.000
_cell.length_b   1.000
_cell.length_c   1.000
_cell.angle_alpha   90.00
_cell.angle_beta   90.00
_cell.angle_gamma   90.00
#
_symmetry.space_group_name_H-M   'P 1'
#
loop_
_entity.id
_entity.type
_entity.pdbx_description
1 polymer ?
#
loop_
_entity_poly.entity_id
_entity_poly.type
_entity_poly.pdbx_seq_one_letter_code
_entity_poly.pdbx_strand_id
1 'polypeptide(L)'
;MLFLYPYGDIGTPQKKEYFLCAETPSAARAWVSTLHATQLVLQAHKEAVNSLGENGPAKLGTVATVVAVANATAIEATKEVEAAMKISLRAALGSTTHKLTKGQLDDLTIMMETLRVKDDELHQLLQDIRARDSTINEIADKLQETAEAAETAASAARSIDEERRFFTLELERLKQDHEKQVEASLLRLRESEEKAKLLVEERDRLLTERDSALQEAQMWRSELGKARGNAVILEAAVVRAEEKARVSAADADIRIKEAMNRLESATKEKEDLLALVDALQSQIQRQETSTIQVCEESSELCSTASKHMEDDNVDKACVSDPDSVPVTENVVELDDEGVDIPTVGDTEWDDPRSSEVSDVREVTTEPEENSLDIPVDT
;
A
#
# COMPACT_ATOMS: atom_id res chain seq x y z
N MET A 1 -20.65 -37.90 18.77
CA MET A 1 -20.29 -38.79 19.90
C MET A 1 -21.46 -38.76 20.87
N LEU A 2 -22.25 -39.83 20.91
CA LEU A 2 -23.48 -39.92 21.72
C LEU A 2 -23.13 -40.60 23.06
N PHE A 3 -23.37 -39.93 24.18
CA PHE A 3 -23.45 -40.60 25.47
C PHE A 3 -24.91 -40.80 25.86
N LEU A 4 -25.41 -41.99 25.55
CA LEU A 4 -26.54 -42.57 26.26
C LEU A 4 -26.10 -42.91 27.69
N TYR A 5 -26.80 -42.38 28.68
CA TYR A 5 -26.97 -43.06 29.97
C TYR A 5 -28.49 -43.16 30.24
N PRO A 6 -28.92 -44.23 30.94
CA PRO A 6 -30.27 -44.75 30.78
C PRO A 6 -31.30 -43.99 31.61
N TYR A 7 -32.57 -44.23 31.26
CA TYR A 7 -33.70 -43.98 32.14
C TYR A 7 -33.39 -44.48 33.56
N GLY A 8 -33.33 -43.54 34.52
CA GLY A 8 -33.54 -43.89 35.91
C GLY A 8 -35.01 -44.25 36.09
N ASP A 9 -35.28 -45.41 36.69
CA ASP A 9 -36.64 -45.85 37.01
C ASP A 9 -37.33 -44.84 37.93
N ILE A 10 -38.12 -43.94 37.35
CA ILE A 10 -39.33 -43.46 38.01
C ILE A 10 -40.24 -44.68 38.09
N GLY A 11 -40.13 -45.39 39.20
CA GLY A 11 -40.78 -46.68 39.41
C GLY A 11 -42.24 -46.61 38.99
N THR A 12 -42.62 -47.47 38.04
CA THR A 12 -44.02 -47.60 37.63
C THR A 12 -44.85 -47.91 38.88
N PRO A 13 -45.78 -47.03 39.30
CA PRO A 13 -46.55 -47.29 40.50
C PRO A 13 -47.42 -48.52 40.23
N GLN A 14 -47.23 -49.55 41.05
CA GLN A 14 -48.06 -50.74 40.95
C GLN A 14 -49.52 -50.33 41.13
N LYS A 15 -50.39 -50.88 40.26
CA LYS A 15 -51.74 -50.40 39.96
C LYS A 15 -52.77 -50.53 41.11
N LYS A 16 -52.31 -50.66 42.36
CA LYS A 16 -53.07 -50.97 43.57
C LYS A 16 -52.70 -50.15 44.82
N GLU A 17 -51.64 -49.32 44.79
CA GLU A 17 -51.17 -48.59 45.98
C GLU A 17 -51.12 -47.07 45.80
N TYR A 18 -52.24 -46.51 45.33
CA TYR A 18 -52.59 -45.09 45.56
C TYR A 18 -53.89 -45.00 46.37
N PHE A 19 -53.88 -45.55 47.57
CA PHE A 19 -54.84 -45.16 48.59
C PHE A 19 -54.38 -43.83 49.21
N LEU A 20 -54.70 -42.73 48.52
CA LEU A 20 -55.09 -41.53 49.24
C LEU A 20 -56.27 -41.95 50.12
N CYS A 21 -56.06 -42.15 51.42
CA CYS A 21 -57.08 -42.57 52.39
C CYS A 21 -58.06 -41.43 52.69
N ALA A 22 -58.68 -40.91 51.63
CA ALA A 22 -59.94 -40.22 51.68
C ALA A 22 -61.03 -41.28 51.86
N GLU A 23 -61.50 -41.48 53.09
CA GLU A 23 -62.61 -42.38 53.43
C GLU A 23 -63.94 -42.03 52.71
N THR A 24 -63.98 -40.93 51.97
CA THR A 24 -65.11 -40.52 51.13
C THR A 24 -64.66 -40.10 49.72
N PRO A 25 -65.46 -40.38 48.67
CA PRO A 25 -65.15 -39.96 47.29
C PRO A 25 -65.07 -38.44 47.06
N SER A 26 -65.56 -37.61 47.99
CA SER A 26 -65.42 -36.15 47.93
C SER A 26 -64.01 -35.71 48.31
N ALA A 27 -63.46 -36.20 49.41
CA ALA A 27 -62.08 -35.88 49.79
C ALA A 27 -61.06 -36.36 48.72
N ALA A 28 -61.30 -37.49 48.06
CA ALA A 28 -60.47 -37.96 46.95
C ALA A 28 -60.49 -36.97 45.76
N ARG A 29 -61.68 -36.46 45.38
CA ARG A 29 -61.81 -35.43 44.33
C ARG A 29 -61.14 -34.12 44.72
N ALA A 30 -61.29 -33.67 45.97
CA ALA A 30 -60.65 -32.47 46.49
C ALA A 30 -59.11 -32.53 46.39
N TRP A 31 -58.51 -33.66 46.76
CA TRP A 31 -57.06 -33.90 46.59
C TRP A 31 -56.62 -33.87 45.12
N VAL A 32 -57.35 -34.54 44.23
CA VAL A 32 -57.03 -34.56 42.78
C VAL A 32 -57.15 -33.17 42.16
N SER A 33 -58.20 -32.41 42.49
CA SER A 33 -58.37 -31.02 42.01
C SER A 33 -57.26 -30.10 42.49
N THR A 34 -56.82 -30.25 43.75
CA THR A 34 -55.71 -29.48 44.31
C THR A 34 -54.39 -29.80 43.61
N LEU A 35 -54.09 -31.09 43.38
CA LEU A 35 -52.89 -31.54 42.68
C LEU A 35 -52.86 -31.04 41.22
N HIS A 36 -54.00 -31.08 40.52
CA HIS A 36 -54.11 -30.55 39.17
C HIS A 36 -53.88 -29.03 39.14
N ALA A 37 -54.38 -28.30 40.13
CA ALA A 37 -54.15 -26.86 40.25
C ALA A 37 -52.67 -26.51 40.51
N THR A 38 -51.97 -27.26 41.36
CA THR A 38 -50.52 -27.05 41.58
C THR A 38 -49.68 -27.40 40.36
N GLN A 39 -50.08 -28.40 39.58
CA GLN A 39 -49.43 -28.73 38.30
C GLN A 39 -49.55 -27.57 37.29
N LEU A 40 -50.71 -26.91 37.19
CA LEU A 40 -50.90 -25.73 36.34
C LEU A 40 -50.03 -24.54 36.78
N VAL A 41 -49.87 -24.31 38.09
CA VAL A 41 -48.97 -23.29 38.63
C VAL A 41 -47.50 -23.57 38.24
N LEU A 42 -47.05 -24.81 38.40
CA LEU A 42 -45.68 -25.21 38.01
C LEU A 42 -45.46 -25.08 36.51
N GLN A 43 -46.45 -25.42 35.68
CA GLN A 43 -46.38 -25.21 34.24
C GLN A 43 -46.28 -23.72 33.88
N ALA A 44 -47.14 -22.87 34.44
CA ALA A 44 -47.10 -21.43 34.18
C ALA A 44 -45.77 -20.79 34.61
N HIS A 45 -45.21 -21.19 35.76
CA HIS A 45 -43.88 -20.76 36.19
C HIS A 45 -42.78 -21.23 35.24
N LYS A 46 -42.82 -22.49 34.77
CA LYS A 46 -41.85 -23.02 33.81
C LYS A 46 -41.89 -22.29 32.47
N GLU A 47 -43.08 -21.98 31.96
CA GLU A 47 -43.27 -21.21 30.72
C GLU A 47 -42.79 -19.76 30.85
N ALA A 48 -42.99 -19.13 32.02
CA ALA A 48 -42.44 -17.80 32.31
C ALA A 48 -40.91 -17.81 32.37
N VAL A 49 -40.29 -18.77 33.07
CA VAL A 49 -38.83 -18.90 33.17
C VAL A 49 -38.18 -19.20 31.81
N ASN A 50 -38.75 -20.12 31.03
CA ASN A 50 -38.23 -20.49 29.71
C ASN A 50 -38.31 -19.36 28.66
N SER A 51 -39.01 -18.27 28.95
CA SER A 51 -39.27 -17.19 27.97
C SER A 51 -38.91 -15.79 28.47
N LEU A 52 -37.92 -15.72 29.38
CA LEU A 52 -37.35 -14.51 30.00
C LEU A 52 -36.78 -13.44 29.03
N GLY A 53 -36.82 -13.67 27.71
CA GLY A 53 -36.40 -12.70 26.68
C GLY A 53 -37.51 -11.82 26.09
N GLU A 54 -38.78 -12.26 26.09
CA GLU A 54 -39.90 -11.51 25.48
C GLU A 54 -41.18 -11.54 26.32
N ASN A 55 -41.78 -10.36 26.54
CA ASN A 55 -43.08 -10.14 27.22
C ASN A 55 -43.17 -10.60 28.70
N GLY A 56 -42.18 -10.22 29.51
CA GLY A 56 -42.18 -10.42 30.97
C GLY A 56 -43.45 -9.99 31.72
N PRO A 57 -43.98 -8.75 31.59
CA PRO A 57 -45.07 -8.28 32.46
C PRO A 57 -46.41 -8.98 32.18
N ALA A 58 -46.73 -9.31 30.93
CA ALA A 58 -47.97 -10.02 30.59
C ALA A 58 -47.95 -11.47 31.14
N LYS A 59 -46.80 -12.15 31.06
CA LYS A 59 -46.63 -13.52 31.55
C LYS A 59 -46.62 -13.62 33.07
N LEU A 60 -46.03 -12.64 33.77
CA LEU A 60 -46.15 -12.53 35.23
C LEU A 60 -47.60 -12.34 35.66
N GLY A 61 -48.40 -11.59 34.89
CA GLY A 61 -49.86 -11.49 35.09
C GLY A 61 -50.58 -12.84 34.93
N THR A 62 -50.17 -13.67 33.95
CA THR A 62 -50.69 -15.03 33.77
C THR A 62 -50.31 -15.96 34.91
N VAL A 63 -49.07 -15.90 35.41
CA VAL A 63 -48.65 -16.68 36.60
C VAL A 63 -49.46 -16.25 37.83
N ALA A 64 -49.64 -14.94 38.05
CA ALA A 64 -50.39 -14.41 39.18
C ALA A 64 -51.88 -14.85 39.16
N THR A 65 -52.53 -14.88 37.99
CA THR A 65 -53.92 -15.36 37.88
C THR A 65 -54.03 -16.87 38.08
N VAL A 66 -53.11 -17.67 37.55
CA VAL A 66 -53.09 -19.13 37.77
C VAL A 66 -52.84 -19.47 39.25
N VAL A 67 -51.93 -18.75 39.93
CA VAL A 67 -51.71 -18.89 41.38
C VAL A 67 -52.94 -18.47 42.20
N ALA A 68 -53.62 -17.39 41.83
CA ALA A 68 -54.85 -16.97 42.50
C ALA A 68 -55.97 -18.02 42.36
N VAL A 69 -56.14 -18.60 41.17
CA VAL A 69 -57.10 -19.70 40.93
C VAL A 69 -56.72 -20.94 41.73
N ALA A 70 -55.44 -21.35 41.74
CA ALA A 70 -55.00 -22.51 42.49
C ALA A 70 -55.20 -22.36 44.01
N ASN A 71 -54.95 -21.16 44.56
CA ASN A 71 -55.23 -20.85 45.96
C ASN A 71 -56.75 -20.92 46.27
N ALA A 72 -57.61 -20.43 45.37
CA ALA A 72 -59.05 -20.57 45.53
C ALA A 72 -59.50 -22.04 45.52
N THR A 73 -58.98 -22.85 44.59
CA THR A 73 -59.24 -24.30 44.52
C THR A 73 -58.74 -25.03 45.77
N ALA A 74 -57.57 -24.68 46.31
CA ALA A 74 -57.05 -25.29 47.54
C ALA A 74 -57.93 -24.96 48.77
N ILE A 75 -58.42 -23.73 48.88
CA ILE A 75 -59.34 -23.30 49.95
C ILE A 75 -60.68 -24.05 49.85
N GLU A 76 -61.19 -24.26 48.64
CA GLU A 76 -62.44 -25.01 48.40
C GLU A 76 -62.27 -26.51 48.68
N ALA A 77 -61.19 -27.12 48.20
CA ALA A 77 -60.82 -28.50 48.48
C ALA A 77 -60.65 -28.76 49.98
N THR A 78 -60.07 -27.82 50.74
CA THR A 78 -59.94 -27.93 52.21
C THR A 78 -61.33 -28.04 52.88
N LYS A 79 -62.33 -27.27 52.40
CA LYS A 79 -63.71 -27.36 52.91
C LYS A 79 -64.38 -28.69 52.56
N GLU A 80 -64.15 -29.22 51.35
CA GLU A 80 -64.66 -30.55 50.96
C GLU A 80 -64.03 -31.67 51.80
N VAL A 81 -62.73 -31.60 52.12
CA VAL A 81 -62.03 -32.57 52.98
C VAL A 81 -62.52 -32.46 54.43
N GLU A 82 -62.73 -31.26 54.97
CA GLU A 82 -63.28 -31.08 56.33
C GLU A 82 -64.72 -31.60 56.45
N ALA A 83 -65.56 -31.36 55.43
CA ALA A 83 -66.92 -31.89 55.36
C ALA A 83 -66.93 -33.43 55.27
N ALA A 84 -66.05 -34.00 54.46
CA ALA A 84 -65.81 -35.44 54.37
C ALA A 84 -65.40 -36.06 55.73
N MET A 85 -64.45 -35.44 56.43
CA MET A 85 -63.97 -35.89 57.73
C MET A 85 -65.09 -35.89 58.78
N LYS A 86 -65.96 -34.87 58.78
CA LYS A 86 -67.15 -34.81 59.66
C LYS A 86 -68.18 -35.91 59.37
N ILE A 87 -68.29 -36.35 58.11
CA ILE A 87 -69.15 -37.49 57.73
C ILE A 87 -68.53 -38.80 58.22
N SER A 88 -67.22 -39.00 58.04
CA SER A 88 -66.53 -40.22 58.49
C SER A 88 -66.53 -40.36 60.02
N LEU A 89 -66.26 -39.27 60.75
CA LEU A 89 -66.36 -39.22 62.21
C LEU A 89 -67.76 -39.65 62.70
N ARG A 90 -68.83 -39.21 62.01
CA ARG A 90 -70.20 -39.61 62.33
C ARG A 90 -70.48 -41.08 62.03
N ALA A 91 -69.87 -41.64 60.98
CA ALA A 91 -69.97 -43.07 60.67
C ALA A 91 -69.24 -43.93 61.71
N ALA A 92 -68.02 -43.55 62.11
CA ALA A 92 -67.24 -44.24 63.13
C ALA A 92 -67.93 -44.24 64.51
N LEU A 93 -68.48 -43.09 64.92
CA LEU A 93 -69.25 -42.96 66.18
C LEU A 93 -70.60 -43.68 66.17
N GLY A 94 -71.11 -44.09 65.00
CA GLY A 94 -72.36 -44.86 64.87
C GLY A 94 -72.21 -46.36 65.10
N SER A 95 -70.99 -46.89 65.23
CA SER A 95 -70.70 -48.33 65.10
C SER A 95 -70.32 -49.06 66.41
N THR A 96 -70.68 -48.53 67.59
CA THR A 96 -70.39 -49.15 68.89
C THR A 96 -71.61 -49.80 69.55
N THR A 97 -72.06 -50.93 69.00
CA THR A 97 -73.06 -51.82 69.66
C THR A 97 -72.49 -53.21 69.93
N HIS A 98 -71.59 -53.32 70.91
CA HIS A 98 -71.13 -54.62 71.40
C HIS A 98 -72.21 -55.31 72.23
N LYS A 99 -72.84 -56.35 71.65
CA LYS A 99 -73.57 -57.36 72.43
C LYS A 99 -72.57 -58.22 73.18
N LEU A 100 -72.52 -58.08 74.50
CA LEU A 100 -71.62 -58.86 75.35
C LEU A 100 -72.22 -60.25 75.61
N THR A 101 -71.74 -61.25 74.87
CA THR A 101 -72.19 -62.64 75.03
C THR A 101 -71.46 -63.28 76.21
N LYS A 102 -72.20 -63.54 77.29
CA LYS A 102 -71.67 -64.04 78.57
C LYS A 102 -71.20 -65.50 78.46
N GLY A 103 -69.91 -65.68 78.19
CA GLY A 103 -69.21 -66.98 78.24
C GLY A 103 -68.23 -67.00 79.41
N GLN A 104 -68.31 -68.05 80.23
CA GLN A 104 -67.59 -68.18 81.51
C GLN A 104 -66.12 -68.58 81.30
N LEU A 105 -65.27 -67.63 80.89
CA LEU A 105 -63.90 -67.58 81.37
C LEU A 105 -63.88 -66.80 82.69
N ASP A 106 -62.95 -67.12 83.58
CA ASP A 106 -62.73 -66.36 84.80
C ASP A 106 -62.25 -64.93 84.47
N ASP A 107 -62.99 -63.91 84.91
CA ASP A 107 -62.73 -62.51 84.56
C ASP A 107 -61.32 -62.04 85.02
N LEU A 108 -60.80 -62.62 86.11
CA LEU A 108 -59.45 -62.40 86.60
C LEU A 108 -58.40 -62.93 85.59
N THR A 109 -58.61 -64.13 85.05
CA THR A 109 -57.77 -64.72 84.00
C THR A 109 -57.77 -63.86 82.72
N ILE A 110 -58.94 -63.34 82.30
CA ILE A 110 -59.03 -62.42 81.15
C ILE A 110 -58.24 -61.13 81.41
N MET A 111 -58.38 -60.55 82.60
CA MET A 111 -57.66 -59.33 82.99
C MET A 111 -56.14 -59.55 83.04
N MET A 112 -55.67 -60.67 83.60
CA MET A 112 -54.24 -61.00 83.64
C MET A 112 -53.64 -61.19 82.25
N GLU A 113 -54.31 -61.93 81.35
CA GLU A 113 -53.82 -62.11 79.98
C GLU A 113 -53.87 -60.79 79.19
N THR A 114 -54.88 -59.95 79.41
CA THR A 114 -54.95 -58.60 78.82
C THR A 114 -53.79 -57.72 79.27
N LEU A 115 -53.44 -57.73 80.57
CA LEU A 115 -52.28 -57.01 81.09
C LEU A 115 -50.97 -57.54 80.49
N ARG A 116 -50.81 -58.87 80.42
CA ARG A 116 -49.64 -59.52 79.80
C ARG A 116 -49.45 -59.10 78.34
N VAL A 117 -50.52 -59.13 77.54
CA VAL A 117 -50.50 -58.69 76.14
C VAL A 117 -50.20 -57.19 76.02
N LYS A 118 -50.68 -56.36 76.96
CA LYS A 118 -50.37 -54.92 76.97
C LYS A 118 -48.93 -54.62 77.37
N ASP A 119 -48.35 -55.39 78.29
CA ASP A 119 -46.92 -55.30 78.60
C ASP A 119 -46.07 -55.76 77.39
N ASP A 120 -46.44 -56.84 76.70
CA ASP A 120 -45.78 -57.27 75.45
C ASP A 120 -45.86 -56.19 74.35
N GLU A 121 -47.04 -55.59 74.14
CA GLU A 121 -47.24 -54.48 73.20
C GLU A 121 -46.35 -53.26 73.56
N LEU A 122 -46.24 -52.90 74.84
CA LEU A 122 -45.38 -51.81 75.30
C LEU A 122 -43.90 -52.12 75.09
N HIS A 123 -43.46 -53.35 75.31
CA HIS A 123 -42.09 -53.78 75.03
C HIS A 123 -41.78 -53.74 73.53
N GLN A 124 -42.71 -54.17 72.67
CA GLN A 124 -42.55 -54.09 71.22
C GLN A 124 -42.47 -52.62 70.76
N LEU A 125 -43.37 -51.75 71.22
CA LEU A 125 -43.33 -50.32 70.90
C LEU A 125 -42.01 -49.66 71.33
N LEU A 126 -41.45 -50.04 72.49
CA LEU A 126 -40.15 -49.56 72.93
C LEU A 126 -39.00 -50.00 71.99
N GLN A 127 -39.04 -51.23 71.47
CA GLN A 127 -38.07 -51.71 70.50
C GLN A 127 -38.21 -50.98 69.15
N ASP A 128 -39.44 -50.82 68.66
CA ASP A 128 -39.74 -50.10 67.42
C ASP A 128 -39.29 -48.63 67.49
N ILE A 129 -39.48 -47.96 68.63
CA ILE A 129 -38.98 -46.59 68.86
C ILE A 129 -37.45 -46.56 68.75
N ARG A 130 -36.74 -47.45 69.45
CA ARG A 130 -35.26 -47.51 69.38
C ARG A 130 -34.73 -47.80 67.97
N ALA A 131 -35.42 -48.67 67.23
CA ALA A 131 -35.07 -48.95 65.84
C ALA A 131 -35.24 -47.71 64.96
N ARG A 132 -36.34 -46.95 65.14
CA ARG A 132 -36.58 -45.68 64.45
C ARG A 132 -35.56 -44.61 64.85
N ASP A 133 -35.22 -44.47 66.13
CA ASP A 133 -34.19 -43.54 66.60
C ASP A 133 -32.82 -43.86 65.96
N SER A 134 -32.47 -45.14 65.84
CA SER A 134 -31.26 -45.57 65.11
C SER A 134 -31.30 -45.18 63.63
N THR A 135 -32.45 -45.34 62.96
CA THR A 135 -32.62 -44.92 61.55
C THR A 135 -32.59 -43.39 61.40
N ILE A 136 -33.16 -42.65 62.35
CA ILE A 136 -33.14 -41.18 62.36
C ILE A 136 -31.71 -40.66 62.48
N ASN A 137 -30.90 -41.25 63.37
CA ASN A 137 -29.49 -40.89 63.51
C ASN A 137 -28.71 -41.20 62.22
N GLU A 138 -28.88 -42.38 61.63
CA GLU A 138 -28.23 -42.73 60.35
C GLU A 138 -28.61 -41.78 59.21
N ILE A 139 -29.88 -41.33 59.17
CA ILE A 139 -30.33 -40.31 58.20
C ILE A 139 -29.70 -38.94 58.52
N ALA A 140 -29.60 -38.56 59.79
CA ALA A 140 -28.98 -37.30 60.20
C ALA A 140 -27.49 -37.24 59.83
N ASP A 141 -26.74 -38.33 60.07
CA ASP A 141 -25.33 -38.46 59.70
C ASP A 141 -25.15 -38.33 58.17
N LYS A 142 -25.98 -39.02 57.39
CA LYS A 142 -25.98 -38.93 55.91
C LYS A 142 -26.33 -37.53 55.39
N LEU A 143 -27.24 -36.82 56.06
CA LEU A 143 -27.57 -35.43 55.71
C LEU A 143 -26.41 -34.48 56.04
N GLN A 144 -25.69 -34.72 57.15
CA GLN A 144 -24.49 -33.96 57.51
C GLN A 144 -23.35 -34.19 56.49
N GLU A 145 -23.05 -35.44 56.14
CA GLU A 145 -22.08 -35.78 55.08
C GLU A 145 -22.44 -35.12 53.74
N THR A 146 -23.74 -35.11 53.39
CA THR A 146 -24.23 -34.47 52.16
C THR A 146 -24.06 -32.94 52.21
N ALA A 147 -24.26 -32.32 53.38
CA ALA A 147 -24.06 -30.88 53.57
C ALA A 147 -22.58 -30.48 53.44
N GLU A 148 -21.67 -31.25 54.04
CA GLU A 148 -20.22 -31.03 53.95
C GLU A 148 -19.69 -31.25 52.52
N ALA A 149 -20.21 -32.27 51.82
CA ALA A 149 -19.93 -32.49 50.40
C ALA A 149 -20.44 -31.33 49.52
N ALA A 150 -21.60 -30.75 49.84
CA ALA A 150 -22.14 -29.59 49.14
C ALA A 150 -21.33 -28.31 49.41
N GLU A 151 -20.88 -28.07 50.65
CA GLU A 151 -20.06 -26.92 51.01
C GLU A 151 -18.67 -26.97 50.36
N THR A 152 -18.02 -28.14 50.37
CA THR A 152 -16.73 -28.35 49.70
C THR A 152 -16.86 -28.18 48.19
N ALA A 153 -17.89 -28.75 47.55
CA ALA A 153 -18.17 -28.55 46.13
C ALA A 153 -18.45 -27.06 45.78
N ALA A 154 -19.24 -26.36 46.59
CA ALA A 154 -19.52 -24.93 46.40
C ALA A 154 -18.28 -24.05 46.59
N SER A 155 -17.35 -24.45 47.47
CA SER A 155 -16.10 -23.74 47.69
C SER A 155 -15.10 -23.97 46.56
N ALA A 156 -14.98 -25.20 46.05
CA ALA A 156 -14.20 -25.50 44.85
C ALA A 156 -14.75 -24.76 43.61
N ALA A 157 -16.07 -24.73 43.42
CA ALA A 157 -16.70 -24.01 42.32
C ALA A 157 -16.44 -22.49 42.37
N ARG A 158 -16.40 -21.87 43.56
CA ARG A 158 -16.02 -20.46 43.74
C ARG A 158 -14.56 -20.21 43.35
N SER A 159 -13.63 -21.04 43.84
CA SER A 159 -12.20 -20.94 43.50
C SER A 159 -11.96 -20.99 41.99
N ILE A 160 -12.63 -21.93 41.30
CA ILE A 160 -12.53 -22.09 39.84
C ILE A 160 -13.12 -20.88 39.11
N ASP A 161 -14.23 -20.30 39.58
CA ASP A 161 -14.81 -19.10 38.96
C ASP A 161 -13.95 -17.86 39.18
N GLU A 162 -13.30 -17.72 40.33
CA GLU A 162 -12.33 -16.65 40.63
C GLU A 162 -11.11 -16.73 39.69
N GLU A 163 -10.50 -17.92 39.54
CA GLU A 163 -9.42 -18.15 38.57
C GLU A 163 -9.88 -17.88 37.13
N ARG A 164 -11.05 -18.37 36.73
CA ARG A 164 -11.62 -18.12 35.39
C ARG A 164 -11.81 -16.63 35.13
N ARG A 165 -12.30 -15.85 36.09
CA ARG A 165 -12.44 -14.40 35.96
C ARG A 165 -11.08 -13.72 35.81
N PHE A 166 -10.09 -14.12 36.59
CA PHE A 166 -8.72 -13.61 36.49
C PHE A 166 -8.11 -13.88 35.10
N PHE A 167 -8.15 -15.11 34.62
CA PHE A 167 -7.66 -15.45 33.28
C PHE A 167 -8.43 -14.74 32.16
N THR A 168 -9.74 -14.52 32.33
CA THR A 168 -10.54 -13.74 31.35
C THR A 168 -10.04 -12.31 31.24
N LEU A 169 -9.81 -11.63 32.38
CA LEU A 169 -9.29 -10.27 32.42
C LEU A 169 -7.86 -10.16 31.84
N GLU A 170 -7.01 -11.15 32.12
CA GLU A 170 -5.64 -11.18 31.59
C GLU A 170 -5.62 -11.43 30.06
N LEU A 171 -6.51 -12.28 29.55
CA LEU A 171 -6.71 -12.45 28.09
C LEU A 171 -7.23 -11.18 27.43
N GLU A 172 -8.18 -10.47 28.04
CA GLU A 172 -8.67 -9.18 27.54
C GLU A 172 -7.56 -8.11 27.52
N ARG A 173 -6.72 -8.07 28.57
CA ARG A 173 -5.55 -7.18 28.64
C ARG A 173 -4.54 -7.48 27.53
N LEU A 174 -4.12 -8.75 27.40
CA LEU A 174 -3.19 -9.19 26.36
C LEU A 174 -3.72 -8.93 24.95
N LYS A 175 -5.03 -9.14 24.72
CA LYS A 175 -5.68 -8.81 23.45
C LYS A 175 -5.58 -7.31 23.14
N GLN A 176 -5.93 -6.44 24.09
CA GLN A 176 -5.85 -4.99 23.90
C GLN A 176 -4.41 -4.51 23.67
N ASP A 177 -3.43 -5.08 24.36
CA ASP A 177 -2.03 -4.70 24.20
C ASP A 177 -1.48 -5.17 22.83
N HIS A 178 -1.89 -6.35 22.34
CA HIS A 178 -1.57 -6.79 20.99
C HIS A 178 -2.27 -5.95 19.90
N GLU A 179 -3.53 -5.56 20.11
CA GLU A 179 -4.30 -4.68 19.20
C GLU A 179 -3.60 -3.32 19.04
N LYS A 180 -3.20 -2.67 20.15
CA LYS A 180 -2.39 -1.44 20.13
C LYS A 180 -1.04 -1.63 19.41
N GLN A 181 -0.39 -2.78 19.59
CA GLN A 181 0.89 -3.09 18.93
C GLN A 181 0.71 -3.23 17.41
N VAL A 182 -0.39 -3.86 16.97
CA VAL A 182 -0.76 -3.98 15.55
C VAL A 182 -1.05 -2.59 14.97
N GLU A 183 -1.87 -1.77 15.63
CA GLU A 183 -2.13 -0.38 15.21
C GLU A 183 -0.84 0.44 15.05
N ALA A 184 0.04 0.40 16.04
CA ALA A 184 1.34 1.09 16.00
C ALA A 184 2.31 0.53 14.93
N SER A 185 2.16 -0.73 14.54
CA SER A 185 2.91 -1.31 13.41
C SER A 185 2.35 -0.86 12.06
N LEU A 186 1.01 -0.77 11.94
CA LEU A 186 0.32 -0.36 10.72
C LEU A 186 0.54 1.13 10.43
N LEU A 187 0.58 1.99 11.45
CA LEU A 187 0.94 3.40 11.30
C LEU A 187 2.37 3.56 10.78
N ARG A 188 3.35 2.86 11.38
CA ARG A 188 4.75 2.87 10.90
C ARG A 188 4.89 2.33 9.47
N LEU A 189 4.13 1.31 9.11
CA LEU A 189 4.09 0.79 7.74
C LEU A 189 3.59 1.86 6.76
N ARG A 190 2.48 2.54 7.08
CA ARG A 190 1.94 3.65 6.24
C ARG A 190 2.95 4.79 6.09
N GLU A 191 3.57 5.24 7.18
CA GLU A 191 4.63 6.26 7.12
C GLU A 191 5.81 5.84 6.23
N SER A 192 6.19 4.55 6.25
CA SER A 192 7.25 4.02 5.39
C SER A 192 6.82 3.92 3.92
N GLU A 193 5.56 3.61 3.65
CA GLU A 193 4.97 3.57 2.30
C GLU A 193 4.89 4.97 1.69
N GLU A 194 4.52 5.98 2.49
CA GLU A 194 4.52 7.39 2.08
C GLU A 194 5.95 7.89 1.76
N LYS A 195 6.94 7.55 2.60
CA LYS A 195 8.36 7.84 2.31
C LYS A 195 8.85 7.14 1.04
N ALA A 196 8.44 5.89 0.82
CA ALA A 196 8.80 5.16 -0.40
C ALA A 196 8.21 5.80 -1.67
N LYS A 197 6.97 6.30 -1.62
CA LYS A 197 6.34 7.05 -2.72
C LYS A 197 7.12 8.33 -3.06
N LEU A 198 7.49 9.13 -2.06
CA LEU A 198 8.29 10.34 -2.26
C LEU A 198 9.66 10.04 -2.89
N LEU A 199 10.34 8.96 -2.45
CA LEU A 199 11.61 8.52 -3.04
C LEU A 199 11.45 8.03 -4.49
N VAL A 200 10.33 7.39 -4.83
CA VAL A 200 10.00 6.97 -6.20
C VAL A 200 9.83 8.20 -7.11
N GLU A 201 9.09 9.22 -6.65
CA GLU A 201 8.87 10.49 -7.35
C GLU A 201 10.17 11.28 -7.55
N GLU A 202 11.00 11.40 -6.50
CA GLU A 202 12.33 12.04 -6.59
C GLU A 202 13.22 11.31 -7.61
N ARG A 203 13.25 9.98 -7.57
CA ARG A 203 14.00 9.14 -8.51
C ARG A 203 13.53 9.34 -9.96
N ASP A 204 12.22 9.41 -10.23
CA ASP A 204 11.72 9.70 -11.59
C ASP A 204 12.10 11.12 -12.06
N ARG A 205 12.09 12.11 -11.16
CA ARG A 205 12.56 13.47 -11.46
C ARG A 205 14.04 13.48 -11.85
N LEU A 206 14.89 12.81 -11.07
CA LEU A 206 16.33 12.70 -11.31
C LEU A 206 16.65 11.92 -12.60
N LEU A 207 15.88 10.89 -12.95
CA LEU A 207 16.01 10.22 -14.25
C LEU A 207 15.70 11.17 -15.42
N THR A 208 14.65 11.99 -15.29
CA THR A 208 14.25 12.97 -16.30
C THR A 208 15.31 14.07 -16.49
N GLU A 209 15.89 14.57 -15.38
CA GLU A 209 17.00 15.53 -15.40
C GLU A 209 18.26 14.94 -16.06
N ARG A 210 18.62 13.70 -15.69
CA ARG A 210 19.74 12.95 -16.30
C ARG A 210 19.57 12.82 -17.81
N ASP A 211 18.39 12.41 -18.26
CA ASP A 211 18.14 12.14 -19.69
C ASP A 211 18.13 13.43 -20.51
N SER A 212 17.60 14.52 -19.95
CA SER A 212 17.69 15.87 -20.53
C SER A 212 19.15 16.33 -20.66
N ALA A 213 19.97 16.17 -19.63
CA ALA A 213 21.39 16.51 -19.65
C ALA A 213 22.21 15.64 -20.62
N LEU A 214 21.85 14.36 -20.77
CA LEU A 214 22.46 13.46 -21.77
C LEU A 214 22.11 13.89 -23.19
N GLN A 215 20.86 14.26 -23.46
CA GLN A 215 20.43 14.79 -24.75
C GLN A 215 21.16 16.09 -25.09
N GLU A 216 21.27 17.02 -24.14
CA GLU A 216 22.00 18.27 -24.33
C GLU A 216 23.49 18.02 -24.62
N ALA A 217 24.13 17.12 -23.87
CA ALA A 217 25.52 16.73 -24.11
C ALA A 217 25.74 16.07 -25.48
N GLN A 218 24.75 15.32 -26.00
CA GLN A 218 24.79 14.78 -27.36
C GLN A 218 24.67 15.88 -28.42
N MET A 219 23.77 16.86 -28.22
CA MET A 219 23.64 18.03 -29.09
C MET A 219 24.96 18.82 -29.17
N TRP A 220 25.57 19.15 -28.03
CA TRP A 220 26.85 19.86 -27.99
C TRP A 220 28.00 19.08 -28.63
N ARG A 221 28.02 17.74 -28.52
CA ARG A 221 29.00 16.90 -29.25
C ARG A 221 28.81 16.97 -30.77
N SER A 222 27.56 17.00 -31.25
CA SER A 222 27.24 17.15 -32.67
C SER A 222 27.71 18.51 -33.20
N GLU A 223 27.36 19.60 -32.51
CA GLU A 223 27.80 20.96 -32.89
C GLU A 223 29.33 21.13 -32.83
N LEU A 224 29.99 20.55 -31.82
CA LEU A 224 31.46 20.53 -31.75
C LEU A 224 32.07 19.78 -32.95
N GLY A 225 31.44 18.69 -33.40
CA GLY A 225 31.84 17.96 -34.60
C GLY A 225 31.73 18.82 -35.87
N LYS A 226 30.59 19.49 -36.06
CA LYS A 226 30.36 20.43 -37.18
C LYS A 226 31.37 21.58 -37.17
N ALA A 227 31.58 22.21 -36.01
CA ALA A 227 32.52 23.32 -35.86
C ALA A 227 33.96 22.91 -36.18
N ARG A 228 34.40 21.73 -35.74
CA ARG A 228 35.71 21.17 -36.09
C ARG A 228 35.85 20.86 -37.59
N GLY A 229 34.81 20.31 -38.22
CA GLY A 229 34.80 20.10 -39.67
C GLY A 229 34.94 21.42 -40.45
N ASN A 230 34.17 22.44 -40.05
CA ASN A 230 34.24 23.77 -40.66
C ASN A 230 35.62 24.44 -40.47
N ALA A 231 36.24 24.29 -39.29
CA ALA A 231 37.58 24.80 -39.04
C ALA A 231 38.62 24.20 -40.00
N VAL A 232 38.62 22.88 -40.20
CA VAL A 232 39.53 22.21 -41.15
C VAL A 232 39.29 22.66 -42.60
N ILE A 233 38.04 22.88 -43.00
CA ILE A 233 37.69 23.41 -44.34
C ILE A 233 38.25 24.83 -44.52
N LEU A 234 38.12 25.69 -43.51
CA LEU A 234 38.62 27.06 -43.52
C LEU A 234 40.15 27.11 -43.49
N GLU A 235 40.82 26.31 -42.65
CA GLU A 235 42.29 26.16 -42.65
C GLU A 235 42.81 25.76 -44.04
N ALA A 236 42.19 24.74 -44.65
CA ALA A 236 42.55 24.32 -46.00
C ALA A 236 42.28 25.40 -47.07
N ALA A 237 41.27 26.26 -46.86
CA ALA A 237 40.99 27.40 -47.75
C ALA A 237 42.02 28.53 -47.58
N VAL A 238 42.44 28.84 -46.35
CA VAL A 238 43.50 29.80 -46.04
C VAL A 238 44.81 29.36 -46.68
N VAL A 239 45.25 28.12 -46.48
CA VAL A 239 46.49 27.58 -47.08
C VAL A 239 46.48 27.68 -48.61
N ARG A 240 45.32 27.41 -49.26
CA ARG A 240 45.18 27.59 -50.72
C ARG A 240 45.25 29.06 -51.15
N ALA A 241 44.72 29.98 -50.35
CA ALA A 241 44.76 31.42 -50.63
C ALA A 241 46.17 32.00 -50.42
N GLU A 242 46.86 31.60 -49.35
CA GLU A 242 48.26 31.95 -49.07
C GLU A 242 49.20 31.47 -50.18
N GLU A 243 49.07 30.21 -50.61
CA GLU A 243 49.88 29.66 -51.70
C GLU A 243 49.61 30.39 -53.02
N LYS A 244 48.35 30.69 -53.33
CA LYS A 244 47.99 31.51 -54.51
C LYS A 244 48.59 32.92 -54.45
N ALA A 245 48.58 33.55 -53.27
CA ALA A 245 49.19 34.86 -53.07
C ALA A 245 50.72 34.80 -53.23
N ARG A 246 51.37 33.75 -52.69
CA ARG A 246 52.81 33.49 -52.83
C ARG A 246 53.23 33.30 -54.29
N VAL A 247 52.47 32.52 -55.06
CA VAL A 247 52.69 32.35 -56.51
C VAL A 247 52.52 33.68 -57.24
N SER A 248 51.42 34.40 -57.00
CA SER A 248 51.19 35.72 -57.64
C SER A 248 52.26 36.76 -57.29
N ALA A 249 52.85 36.69 -56.09
CA ALA A 249 53.96 37.55 -55.68
C ALA A 249 55.26 37.19 -56.41
N ALA A 250 55.56 35.89 -56.57
CA ALA A 250 56.70 35.43 -57.37
C ALA A 250 56.56 35.83 -58.85
N ASP A 251 55.36 35.69 -59.43
CA ASP A 251 55.07 36.12 -60.82
C ASP A 251 55.18 37.64 -61.00
N ALA A 252 54.90 38.43 -59.94
CA ALA A 252 55.11 39.87 -59.96
C ALA A 252 56.61 40.23 -59.88
N ASP A 253 57.37 39.59 -59.00
CA ASP A 253 58.81 39.78 -58.86
C ASP A 253 59.59 39.40 -60.13
N ILE A 254 59.21 38.31 -60.81
CA ILE A 254 59.77 37.95 -62.13
C ILE A 254 59.51 39.07 -63.15
N ARG A 255 58.27 39.57 -63.26
CA ARG A 255 57.92 40.67 -64.18
C ARG A 255 58.66 41.97 -63.86
N ILE A 256 58.88 42.27 -62.58
CA ILE A 256 59.67 43.43 -62.13
C ILE A 256 61.14 43.26 -62.54
N LYS A 257 61.73 42.08 -62.32
CA LYS A 257 63.11 41.78 -62.75
C LYS A 257 63.28 41.87 -64.26
N GLU A 258 62.35 41.34 -65.05
CA GLU A 258 62.38 41.51 -66.50
C GLU A 258 62.25 42.98 -66.92
N ALA A 259 61.36 43.75 -66.28
CA ALA A 259 61.20 45.18 -66.57
C ALA A 259 62.47 45.98 -66.20
N MET A 260 63.12 45.64 -65.08
CA MET A 260 64.39 46.22 -64.67
C MET A 260 65.51 45.89 -65.66
N ASN A 261 65.64 44.64 -66.11
CA ASN A 261 66.63 44.25 -67.13
C ASN A 261 66.39 44.97 -68.48
N ARG A 262 65.12 45.15 -68.88
CA ARG A 262 64.75 45.93 -70.08
C ARG A 262 65.11 47.41 -69.92
N LEU A 263 64.88 47.99 -68.73
CA LEU A 263 65.26 49.36 -68.42
C LEU A 263 66.78 49.53 -68.45
N GLU A 264 67.56 48.59 -67.90
CA GLU A 264 69.02 48.59 -67.92
C GLU A 264 69.57 48.55 -69.36
N SER A 265 69.01 47.68 -70.23
CA SER A 265 69.33 47.67 -71.66
C SER A 265 69.04 49.01 -72.32
N ALA A 266 67.85 49.58 -72.09
CA ALA A 266 67.45 50.86 -72.66
C ALA A 266 68.30 52.04 -72.15
N THR A 267 68.74 52.03 -70.88
CA THR A 267 69.69 53.03 -70.36
C THR A 267 71.06 52.89 -71.00
N LYS A 268 71.55 51.67 -71.22
CA LYS A 268 72.82 51.43 -71.89
C LYS A 268 72.78 51.84 -73.36
N GLU A 269 71.72 51.49 -74.07
CA GLU A 269 71.47 51.93 -75.46
C GLU A 269 71.41 53.47 -75.54
N LYS A 270 70.81 54.14 -74.55
CA LYS A 270 70.82 55.61 -74.45
C LYS A 270 72.24 56.16 -74.21
N GLU A 271 73.04 55.53 -73.35
CA GLU A 271 74.44 55.93 -73.10
C GLU A 271 75.30 55.76 -74.36
N ASP A 272 75.17 54.64 -75.07
CA ASP A 272 75.84 54.38 -76.34
C ASP A 272 75.42 55.41 -77.44
N LEU A 273 74.13 55.76 -77.50
CA LEU A 273 73.62 56.81 -78.38
C LEU A 273 74.12 58.21 -78.01
N LEU A 274 74.24 58.54 -76.71
CA LEU A 274 74.82 59.80 -76.25
C LEU A 274 76.31 59.88 -76.64
N ALA A 275 77.08 58.82 -76.43
CA ALA A 275 78.48 58.77 -76.86
C ALA A 275 78.64 58.92 -78.38
N LEU A 276 77.71 58.38 -79.18
CA LEU A 276 77.65 58.60 -80.63
C LEU A 276 77.33 60.06 -80.97
N VAL A 277 76.38 60.70 -80.27
CA VAL A 277 76.05 62.12 -80.45
C VAL A 277 77.24 63.02 -80.07
N ASP A 278 77.94 62.74 -78.98
CA ASP A 278 79.14 63.48 -78.56
C ASP A 278 80.29 63.31 -79.58
N ALA A 279 80.44 62.11 -80.15
CA ALA A 279 81.41 61.85 -81.21
C ALA A 279 81.05 62.60 -82.52
N LEU A 280 79.77 62.67 -82.87
CA LEU A 280 79.26 63.44 -84.01
C LEU A 280 79.40 64.96 -83.78
N GLN A 281 79.08 65.47 -82.60
CA GLN A 281 79.33 66.87 -82.23
C GLN A 281 80.82 67.20 -82.29
N SER A 282 81.68 66.32 -81.75
CA SER A 282 83.13 66.45 -81.85
C SER A 282 83.64 66.36 -83.29
N GLN A 283 82.94 65.64 -84.17
CA GLN A 283 83.23 65.61 -85.60
C GLN A 283 82.80 66.90 -86.29
N ILE A 284 81.62 67.44 -85.97
CA ILE A 284 81.13 68.73 -86.44
C ILE A 284 82.05 69.85 -85.99
N GLN A 285 82.45 69.93 -84.72
CA GLN A 285 83.43 70.93 -84.24
C GLN A 285 84.80 70.81 -84.91
N ARG A 286 85.27 69.59 -85.21
CA ARG A 286 86.48 69.38 -86.02
C ARG A 286 86.29 69.82 -87.47
N GLN A 287 85.09 69.63 -88.01
CA GLN A 287 84.72 70.14 -89.34
C GLN A 287 84.66 71.66 -89.32
N GLU A 288 84.00 72.29 -88.36
CA GLU A 288 83.91 73.74 -88.20
C GLU A 288 85.29 74.36 -88.00
N THR A 289 86.14 73.84 -87.11
CA THR A 289 87.52 74.32 -86.94
C THR A 289 88.40 74.10 -88.16
N SER A 290 88.24 72.97 -88.88
CA SER A 290 88.89 72.74 -90.18
C SER A 290 88.33 73.66 -91.28
N THR A 291 87.06 74.05 -91.21
CA THR A 291 86.41 74.95 -92.17
C THR A 291 86.81 76.40 -91.85
N ILE A 292 87.00 76.76 -90.58
CA ILE A 292 87.57 78.05 -90.15
C ILE A 292 89.04 78.15 -90.59
N GLN A 293 89.85 77.08 -90.49
CA GLN A 293 91.20 77.05 -91.07
C GLN A 293 91.21 77.11 -92.61
N VAL A 294 90.16 76.66 -93.29
CA VAL A 294 90.00 76.79 -94.74
C VAL A 294 89.37 78.13 -95.14
N CYS A 295 88.66 78.82 -94.23
CA CYS A 295 87.96 80.09 -94.48
C CYS A 295 88.70 81.34 -93.97
N GLU A 296 89.90 81.23 -93.39
CA GLU A 296 90.85 82.36 -93.40
C GLU A 296 91.38 82.67 -94.82
N GLU A 297 91.17 81.75 -95.77
CA GLU A 297 91.29 82.01 -97.21
C GLU A 297 89.90 81.96 -97.89
N SER A 298 89.65 82.90 -98.83
CA SER A 298 88.44 83.05 -99.66
C SER A 298 87.15 83.58 -98.98
N SER A 299 87.01 84.90 -99.09
CA SER A 299 85.83 85.72 -98.82
C SER A 299 84.65 85.48 -99.80
N GLU A 300 83.44 85.84 -99.33
CA GLU A 300 82.31 86.46 -100.08
C GLU A 300 81.32 85.65 -100.98
N LEU A 301 80.03 85.71 -100.56
CA LEU A 301 78.78 85.94 -101.35
C LEU A 301 78.19 84.78 -102.21
N CYS A 302 76.86 84.63 -102.44
CA CYS A 302 75.63 85.23 -101.88
C CYS A 302 74.37 84.39 -102.29
N SER A 303 73.35 84.34 -101.40
CA SER A 303 71.89 84.09 -101.56
C SER A 303 71.25 83.51 -102.85
N THR A 304 70.26 82.59 -102.72
CA THR A 304 68.79 82.94 -102.75
C THR A 304 67.78 81.77 -102.66
N ALA A 305 66.79 81.93 -101.77
CA ALA A 305 65.33 81.65 -101.87
C ALA A 305 64.72 80.27 -102.27
N SER A 306 63.84 79.72 -101.40
CA SER A 306 62.43 79.38 -101.74
C SER A 306 61.50 79.12 -100.52
N LYS A 307 60.52 80.03 -100.34
CA LYS A 307 59.10 79.94 -99.87
C LYS A 307 58.52 78.82 -98.97
N HIS A 308 57.72 79.31 -97.98
CA HIS A 308 56.45 78.78 -97.39
C HIS A 308 56.51 77.53 -96.47
N MET A 309 55.55 77.30 -95.54
CA MET A 309 54.27 77.98 -95.22
C MET A 309 53.92 77.92 -93.70
N GLU A 310 52.95 78.74 -93.26
CA GLU A 310 52.15 78.57 -92.03
C GLU A 310 50.84 77.79 -92.37
N ASP A 311 50.25 77.00 -91.45
CA ASP A 311 48.84 77.19 -90.99
C ASP A 311 48.42 76.25 -89.82
N ASP A 312 47.29 76.58 -89.21
CA ASP A 312 46.61 75.97 -88.04
C ASP A 312 45.74 74.70 -88.31
N ASN A 313 45.44 73.95 -87.22
CA ASN A 313 44.13 73.42 -86.73
C ASN A 313 44.33 72.09 -85.95
N VAL A 314 43.96 71.94 -84.66
CA VAL A 314 42.65 72.02 -83.95
C VAL A 314 41.76 70.76 -84.10
N ASP A 315 41.61 70.06 -82.96
CA ASP A 315 40.52 69.19 -82.45
C ASP A 315 39.64 68.29 -83.35
N LYS A 316 39.46 67.03 -82.91
CA LYS A 316 38.25 66.62 -82.12
C LYS A 316 38.25 65.18 -81.57
N ALA A 317 37.94 65.07 -80.26
CA ALA A 317 37.03 64.13 -79.55
C ALA A 317 37.11 62.59 -79.80
N CYS A 318 36.81 61.70 -78.84
CA CYS A 318 35.95 61.82 -77.62
C CYS A 318 36.69 61.43 -76.32
N VAL A 319 36.41 62.01 -75.13
CA VAL A 319 35.26 61.81 -74.21
C VAL A 319 34.93 60.30 -74.00
N SER A 320 34.90 59.72 -72.79
CA SER A 320 34.56 60.31 -71.47
C SER A 320 35.27 59.64 -70.27
N ASP A 321 35.57 60.46 -69.26
CA ASP A 321 35.42 60.20 -67.83
C ASP A 321 34.22 61.09 -67.35
N PRO A 322 33.65 61.02 -66.11
CA PRO A 322 34.28 60.55 -64.86
C PRO A 322 33.39 59.82 -63.82
N ASP A 323 34.03 59.54 -62.68
CA ASP A 323 33.55 59.72 -61.29
C ASP A 323 32.81 58.63 -60.49
N SER A 324 33.52 58.18 -59.44
CA SER A 324 33.20 58.31 -58.01
C SER A 324 31.93 57.70 -57.37
N VAL A 325 32.20 56.90 -56.33
CA VAL A 325 31.29 56.25 -55.36
C VAL A 325 30.41 57.26 -54.58
N PRO A 326 29.23 56.87 -54.08
CA PRO A 326 29.15 56.64 -52.62
C PRO A 326 28.25 55.48 -52.15
N VAL A 327 28.38 55.20 -50.85
CA VAL A 327 27.72 54.18 -50.01
C VAL A 327 26.23 54.50 -49.72
N THR A 328 25.35 53.50 -49.56
CA THR A 328 24.39 53.36 -48.42
C THR A 328 23.60 52.04 -48.41
N GLU A 329 23.04 51.71 -47.25
CA GLU A 329 22.39 50.44 -46.88
C GLU A 329 20.87 50.37 -47.19
N ASN A 330 20.28 49.22 -46.82
CA ASN A 330 18.85 48.87 -46.68
C ASN A 330 18.15 48.28 -47.93
N VAL A 331 17.24 47.29 -47.90
CA VAL A 331 16.80 46.17 -47.00
C VAL A 331 15.38 45.78 -47.48
N VAL A 332 15.03 44.47 -47.40
CA VAL A 332 13.65 43.88 -47.42
C VAL A 332 12.94 43.53 -48.76
N GLU A 333 12.65 42.21 -48.90
CA GLU A 333 11.45 41.50 -49.47
C GLU A 333 11.04 41.69 -50.96
N LEU A 334 10.43 40.72 -51.67
CA LEU A 334 10.12 39.28 -51.45
C LEU A 334 9.83 38.57 -52.82
N ASP A 335 9.43 37.29 -52.73
CA ASP A 335 8.85 36.41 -53.77
C ASP A 335 9.79 35.93 -54.91
N ASP A 336 9.61 34.78 -55.54
CA ASP A 336 9.03 33.44 -55.27
C ASP A 336 9.03 32.75 -56.64
N GLU A 337 9.84 31.71 -56.83
CA GLU A 337 9.45 30.62 -57.74
C GLU A 337 10.22 29.34 -57.36
N GLY A 338 9.46 28.29 -57.03
CA GLY A 338 10.00 26.99 -56.63
C GLY A 338 10.32 26.07 -57.82
N VAL A 339 11.22 25.11 -57.59
CA VAL A 339 11.40 23.95 -58.47
C VAL A 339 11.44 22.68 -57.63
N ASP A 340 10.37 21.90 -57.68
CA ASP A 340 10.29 20.56 -57.08
C ASP A 340 11.13 19.54 -57.87
N ILE A 341 11.85 18.68 -57.15
CA ILE A 341 12.37 17.40 -57.67
C ILE A 341 12.08 16.31 -56.60
N PRO A 342 11.59 15.11 -56.97
CA PRO A 342 10.73 14.34 -56.08
C PRO A 342 11.43 13.26 -55.25
N THR A 343 10.72 12.83 -54.21
CA THR A 343 11.08 11.79 -53.24
C THR A 343 11.20 10.39 -53.86
N VAL A 344 12.28 9.69 -53.48
CA VAL A 344 12.42 8.22 -53.48
C VAL A 344 13.09 7.90 -52.14
N GLY A 345 12.66 6.96 -51.32
CA GLY A 345 11.61 5.93 -51.43
C GLY A 345 11.98 4.86 -50.41
N ASP A 346 11.04 4.44 -49.56
CA ASP A 346 11.38 3.70 -48.33
C ASP A 346 12.22 2.44 -48.57
N THR A 347 13.24 2.24 -47.73
CA THR A 347 13.90 0.95 -47.60
C THR A 347 14.01 0.61 -46.12
N GLU A 348 12.98 -0.10 -45.68
CA GLU A 348 12.92 -0.92 -44.47
C GLU A 348 14.20 -1.77 -44.34
N TRP A 349 14.87 -1.67 -43.19
CA TRP A 349 15.98 -2.56 -42.82
C TRP A 349 15.67 -3.17 -41.45
N ASP A 350 15.48 -4.49 -41.45
CA ASP A 350 15.09 -5.29 -40.30
C ASP A 350 16.08 -5.26 -39.12
N ASP A 351 15.53 -5.47 -37.92
CA ASP A 351 16.24 -5.65 -36.65
C ASP A 351 16.72 -7.12 -36.49
N PRO A 352 18.05 -7.40 -36.45
CA PRO A 352 18.55 -8.73 -36.12
C PRO A 352 18.88 -8.83 -34.62
N ARG A 353 17.86 -8.98 -33.78
CA ARG A 353 18.05 -9.57 -32.45
C ARG A 353 18.27 -11.07 -32.57
N SER A 354 19.51 -11.53 -32.39
CA SER A 354 19.83 -12.61 -31.44
C SER A 354 21.32 -12.96 -31.46
N SER A 355 21.94 -12.87 -30.29
CA SER A 355 23.18 -13.59 -29.95
C SER A 355 23.23 -13.75 -28.43
N GLU A 356 22.39 -14.64 -27.90
CA GLU A 356 22.61 -15.19 -26.56
C GLU A 356 23.91 -16.00 -26.49
N VAL A 357 24.30 -16.29 -25.24
CA VAL A 357 25.26 -17.31 -24.75
C VAL A 357 26.58 -16.76 -24.17
N SER A 358 26.52 -16.56 -22.85
CA SER A 358 27.45 -17.03 -21.82
C SER A 358 28.97 -16.87 -21.97
N ASP A 359 29.59 -16.13 -21.05
CA ASP A 359 30.32 -16.75 -19.91
C ASP A 359 30.94 -15.68 -18.98
N VAL A 360 30.43 -15.54 -17.75
CA VAL A 360 31.17 -14.91 -16.64
C VAL A 360 30.97 -15.76 -15.38
N ARG A 361 32.09 -16.12 -14.74
CA ARG A 361 32.15 -17.06 -13.62
C ARG A 361 31.81 -16.40 -12.28
N GLU A 362 30.96 -17.09 -11.53
CA GLU A 362 31.05 -17.37 -10.08
C GLU A 362 32.15 -16.63 -9.28
N VAL A 363 31.73 -15.76 -8.33
CA VAL A 363 32.55 -15.29 -7.21
C VAL A 363 31.69 -15.16 -5.93
N THR A 364 31.90 -16.11 -5.01
CA THR A 364 31.70 -16.09 -3.53
C THR A 364 30.40 -15.59 -2.89
N THR A 365 29.76 -16.51 -2.16
CA THR A 365 28.94 -16.25 -0.95
C THR A 365 29.82 -15.91 0.28
N GLU A 366 29.17 -15.47 1.37
CA GLU A 366 29.65 -14.97 2.68
C GLU A 366 29.53 -13.43 2.79
N PRO A 367 29.11 -12.84 3.94
CA PRO A 367 29.03 -13.43 5.29
C PRO A 367 27.62 -13.42 5.92
N GLU A 368 27.43 -14.14 7.03
CA GLU A 368 27.08 -13.54 8.34
C GLU A 368 27.10 -14.58 9.47
N GLU A 369 27.54 -14.15 10.66
CA GLU A 369 28.00 -15.03 11.72
C GLU A 369 26.84 -15.61 12.56
N ASN A 370 26.79 -16.93 12.63
CA ASN A 370 25.90 -17.67 13.51
C ASN A 370 26.46 -17.63 14.96
N SER A 371 25.87 -16.81 15.85
CA SER A 371 26.08 -16.93 17.29
C SER A 371 24.83 -16.57 18.10
N LEU A 372 24.00 -17.58 18.35
CA LEU A 372 22.89 -17.52 19.30
C LEU A 372 23.37 -17.95 20.69
N ASP A 373 23.78 -17.00 21.52
CA ASP A 373 23.98 -17.25 22.96
C ASP A 373 22.74 -16.81 23.75
N ILE A 374 22.05 -17.80 24.34
CA ILE A 374 20.95 -17.60 25.29
C ILE A 374 21.53 -17.81 26.70
N PRO A 375 21.54 -16.80 27.58
CA PRO A 375 21.86 -17.04 29.00
C PRO A 375 20.68 -17.73 29.68
N VAL A 376 20.94 -18.91 30.26
CA VAL A 376 20.03 -19.62 31.16
C VAL A 376 20.19 -19.11 32.59
N ASP A 377 19.11 -19.07 33.35
CA ASP A 377 19.02 -18.54 34.72
C ASP A 377 20.08 -19.08 35.71
N THR A 378 20.45 -18.24 36.68
CA THR A 378 20.84 -18.67 38.04
C THR A 378 20.47 -17.60 39.06
#